data_AF-A0A177W8Q6-F1
#
_entry.id   AF-A0A177W8Q6-F1
#
_cell.length_a   1.000
_cell.length_b   1.000
_cell.length_c   1.000
_cell.angle_alpha   90.00
_cell.angle_beta   90.00
_cell.angle_gamma   90.00
#
_symmetry.space_group_name_H-M   'P 1'
#
loop_
_entity.id
_entity.type
_entity.pdbx_description
1 polymer ?
#
loop_
_entity_poly.entity_id
_entity_poly.type
_entity_poly.pdbx_seq_one_letter_code
_entity_poly.pdbx_strand_id
1 'polypeptide(L)'
;MNHSYNKHQQQVWGCLLALNPPKAIRIDCTADSYTVGRDPKLCSLVVFDKTLRCSKEHFRIYLTGGIPCIEDCSYNGTIVNGNKICKRMIPLPDRAEIEIKWDLYFVFINAKCRDQTLLQSITDRYCVFETQVLGQGTFAIVKMAIDLHTLERVACKIIDTKRIQLNKRGTSDLEASLAVAQQEVSVLRLVEHPNIVSIKDVVVSHENNAVYIFLTRISGGELFDHIVNSEGIEESEAKFIFYQLLLAVKYLHDHNICHRDLKAENILLESSKPFSRLLISDFGMAKALQNSLQQMQTKCGTFTYLAPEILDSPGGYSYQVDCWALGVLLFTMLAGALPFGTDADHAILIDRIRRVEYSFEDDPWPSISNDAKSMVSALLQADASKRLDVTQALNHPWIIGHSEILAKLYAKMLKKAGMENNGIPIV
;
A
#
# COMPACT_ATOMS: atom_id res chain seq x y z
N MET A 1 48.73 -5.53 44.82
CA MET A 1 48.61 -4.88 43.49
C MET A 1 48.13 -5.93 42.50
N ASN A 2 46.89 -5.80 42.03
CA ASN A 2 46.41 -6.26 40.72
C ASN A 2 44.89 -6.00 40.67
N HIS A 3 44.54 -4.75 40.37
CA HIS A 3 43.22 -4.40 39.85
C HIS A 3 43.16 -4.93 38.42
N SER A 4 42.50 -6.07 38.23
CA SER A 4 42.06 -6.48 36.90
C SER A 4 40.76 -5.73 36.58
N TYR A 5 40.84 -4.89 35.56
CA TYR A 5 39.75 -4.12 34.99
C TYR A 5 38.63 -5.08 34.53
N ASN A 6 37.52 -5.13 35.27
CA ASN A 6 36.25 -5.56 34.72
C ASN A 6 35.79 -4.48 33.72
N LYS A 7 35.94 -4.75 32.42
CA LYS A 7 35.19 -4.03 31.40
C LYS A 7 33.71 -4.33 31.64
N HIS A 8 33.02 -3.45 32.35
CA HIS A 8 31.56 -3.42 32.35
C HIS A 8 31.10 -3.26 30.89
N GLN A 9 30.63 -4.35 30.27
CA GLN A 9 29.72 -4.23 29.14
C GLN A 9 28.49 -3.51 29.69
N GLN A 10 28.32 -2.22 29.36
CA GLN A 10 27.12 -1.48 29.71
C GLN A 10 25.91 -2.26 29.19
N GLN A 11 25.03 -2.65 30.10
CA GLN A 11 23.85 -3.43 29.78
C GLN A 11 22.92 -2.58 28.90
N VAL A 12 22.55 -3.11 27.73
CA VAL A 12 21.57 -2.47 26.84
C VAL A 12 20.24 -2.39 27.59
N TRP A 13 19.73 -1.17 27.78
CA TRP A 13 18.45 -0.93 28.46
C TRP A 13 17.30 -0.67 27.50
N GLY A 14 17.60 -0.40 26.24
CA GLY A 14 16.61 -0.25 25.19
C GLY A 14 17.25 -0.24 23.82
N CYS A 15 16.42 -0.16 22.79
CA CYS A 15 16.83 -0.05 21.40
C CYS A 15 15.95 1.01 20.74
N LEU A 16 16.58 2.01 20.12
CA LEU A 16 15.89 3.03 19.34
C LEU A 16 16.09 2.73 17.85
N LEU A 17 14.99 2.44 17.15
CA LEU A 17 14.96 2.30 15.71
C LEU A 17 14.63 3.65 15.09
N ALA A 18 15.55 4.23 14.34
CA ALA A 18 15.34 5.46 13.58
C ALA A 18 15.03 5.12 12.13
N LEU A 19 13.80 5.33 11.71
CA LEU A 19 13.30 4.75 10.45
C LEU A 19 13.58 5.65 9.24
N ASN A 20 13.83 6.94 9.47
CA ASN A 20 13.92 7.98 8.46
C ASN A 20 15.31 8.43 7.91
N PRO A 21 16.46 7.83 8.25
CA PRO A 21 17.68 8.03 7.47
C PRO A 21 17.55 7.35 6.09
N PRO A 22 18.47 7.57 5.12
CA PRO A 22 18.42 6.91 3.80
C PRO A 22 18.31 5.37 3.87
N LYS A 23 18.64 4.78 5.04
CA LYS A 23 18.22 3.46 5.51
C LYS A 23 17.82 3.58 6.98
N ALA A 24 16.93 2.71 7.45
CA ALA A 24 16.63 2.63 8.88
C ALA A 24 17.90 2.27 9.69
N ILE A 25 18.05 2.88 10.86
CA ILE A 25 19.20 2.67 11.75
C ILE A 25 18.68 2.11 13.07
N ARG A 26 19.39 1.11 13.59
CA ARG A 26 19.18 0.56 14.93
C ARG A 26 20.25 1.10 15.88
N ILE A 27 19.83 1.55 17.06
CA ILE A 27 20.72 2.06 18.10
C ILE A 27 20.43 1.30 19.39
N ASP A 28 21.40 0.52 19.86
CA ASP A 28 21.31 -0.11 21.16
C ASP A 28 21.67 0.91 22.26
N CYS A 29 20.70 1.20 23.13
CA CYS A 29 20.83 2.18 24.20
C CYS A 29 21.61 1.57 25.37
N THR A 30 22.86 2.00 25.52
CA THR A 30 23.82 1.58 26.55
C THR A 30 24.24 2.73 27.47
N ALA A 31 24.21 3.97 26.98
CA ALA A 31 24.46 5.19 27.76
C ALA A 31 23.20 5.67 28.49
N ASP A 32 23.35 6.50 29.51
CA ASP A 32 22.23 6.95 30.35
C ASP A 32 21.19 7.80 29.62
N SER A 33 21.60 8.47 28.54
CA SER A 33 20.72 9.30 27.73
C SER A 33 21.13 9.35 26.26
N TYR A 34 20.14 9.53 25.39
CA TYR A 34 20.31 9.74 23.95
C TYR A 34 19.45 10.92 23.52
N THR A 35 20.10 11.94 22.95
CA THR A 35 19.40 13.09 22.36
C THR A 35 19.27 12.89 20.85
N VAL A 36 18.06 13.09 20.33
CA VAL A 36 17.75 13.00 18.89
C VAL A 36 17.41 14.40 18.37
N GLY A 37 17.99 14.78 17.24
CA GLY A 37 17.78 16.11 16.64
C GLY A 37 18.64 16.34 15.41
N ARG A 38 18.60 17.54 14.83
CA ARG A 38 19.37 17.85 13.61
C ARG A 38 20.79 18.39 13.85
N ASP A 39 21.16 18.71 15.09
CA ASP A 39 22.47 19.31 15.40
C ASP A 39 23.50 18.23 15.81
N PRO A 40 24.57 18.01 15.02
CA PRO A 40 25.56 16.97 15.29
C PRO A 40 26.41 17.23 16.53
N LYS A 41 26.42 18.46 17.08
CA LYS A 41 27.16 18.76 18.31
C LYS A 41 26.36 18.46 19.56
N LEU A 42 25.04 18.40 19.46
CA LEU A 42 24.13 18.27 20.60
C LEU A 42 23.48 16.87 20.67
N CYS A 43 23.41 16.17 19.54
CA CYS A 43 22.62 14.95 19.41
C CYS A 43 23.48 13.70 19.33
N SER A 44 23.09 12.69 20.11
CA SER A 44 23.57 11.32 19.99
C SER A 44 23.13 10.68 18.67
N LEU A 45 21.94 11.08 18.18
CA LEU A 45 21.42 10.68 16.88
C LEU A 45 21.05 11.90 16.04
N VAL A 46 21.73 12.04 14.91
CA VAL A 46 21.49 13.14 13.98
C VAL A 46 20.45 12.73 12.95
N VAL A 47 19.33 13.44 12.93
CA VAL A 47 18.27 13.30 11.94
C VAL A 47 18.59 14.20 10.76
N PHE A 48 18.83 13.60 9.60
CA PHE A 48 19.05 14.37 8.38
C PHE A 48 17.72 14.84 7.79
N ASP A 49 17.33 16.07 8.14
CA ASP A 49 16.08 16.67 7.68
C ASP A 49 16.34 17.99 6.93
N LYS A 50 16.31 17.94 5.59
CA LYS A 50 16.49 19.11 4.73
C LYS A 50 15.37 20.15 4.86
N THR A 51 14.23 19.77 5.43
CA THR A 51 13.05 20.63 5.54
C THR A 51 12.93 21.34 6.89
N LEU A 52 13.93 21.16 7.79
CA LEU A 52 14.04 21.83 9.08
C LEU A 52 12.83 21.62 10.04
N ARG A 53 12.07 20.54 9.85
CA ARG A 53 10.97 20.14 10.76
C ARG A 53 11.52 19.62 12.09
N CYS A 54 12.67 18.96 12.03
CA CYS A 54 13.38 18.50 13.21
C CYS A 54 14.12 19.66 13.91
N SER A 55 13.85 19.90 15.19
CA SER A 55 14.61 20.82 16.05
C SER A 55 16.07 20.38 16.24
N LYS A 56 16.95 21.33 16.61
CA LYS A 56 18.38 21.09 16.85
C LYS A 56 18.58 19.95 17.85
N GLU A 57 17.86 20.01 18.95
CA GLU A 57 17.54 18.91 19.86
C GLU A 57 16.02 18.77 19.81
N HIS A 58 15.52 17.58 19.47
CA HIS A 58 14.09 17.34 19.29
C HIS A 58 13.50 16.62 20.48
N PHE A 59 14.05 15.47 20.85
CA PHE A 59 13.67 14.74 22.04
C PHE A 59 14.88 14.06 22.65
N ARG A 60 14.76 13.71 23.92
CA ARG A 60 15.76 12.91 24.64
C ARG A 60 15.08 11.68 25.21
N ILE A 61 15.73 10.53 25.09
CA ILE A 61 15.36 9.32 25.83
C ILE A 61 16.43 9.03 26.89
N TYR A 62 16.01 8.61 28.08
CA TYR A 62 16.92 8.34 29.20
C TYR A 62 16.25 7.46 30.25
N LEU A 63 17.04 6.90 31.16
CA LEU A 63 16.52 6.16 32.31
C LEU A 63 16.26 7.10 33.49
N THR A 64 15.07 7.00 34.10
CA THR A 64 14.76 7.61 35.40
C THR A 64 14.39 6.50 36.37
N GLY A 65 15.21 6.29 37.41
CA GLY A 65 14.97 5.18 38.36
C GLY A 65 14.94 3.79 37.68
N GLY A 66 15.64 3.63 36.56
CA GLY A 66 15.65 2.39 35.78
C GLY A 66 14.46 2.17 34.85
N ILE A 67 13.56 3.16 34.74
CA ILE A 67 12.42 3.21 33.81
C ILE A 67 12.81 4.09 32.61
N PRO A 68 12.69 3.60 31.35
CA PRO A 68 12.85 4.44 30.17
C PRO A 68 11.83 5.57 30.13
N CYS A 69 12.29 6.79 29.87
CA CYS A 69 11.47 7.98 29.71
C CYS A 69 11.85 8.70 28.40
N ILE A 70 10.90 9.48 27.88
CA ILE A 70 11.12 10.43 26.78
C ILE A 70 10.74 11.83 27.22
N GLU A 71 11.54 12.81 26.84
CA GLU A 71 11.32 14.24 27.05
C GLU A 71 11.33 14.96 25.70
N ASP A 72 10.34 15.80 25.46
CA ASP A 72 10.24 16.64 24.27
C ASP A 72 11.03 17.94 24.44
N CYS A 73 12.10 18.10 23.68
CA CYS A 73 12.94 19.31 23.68
C CYS A 73 12.62 20.24 22.49
N SER A 74 11.65 19.87 21.66
CA SER A 74 11.44 20.47 20.35
C SER A 74 10.61 21.75 20.39
N TYR A 75 10.65 22.47 19.28
CA TYR A 75 9.77 23.61 19.04
C TYR A 75 8.37 23.19 18.55
N ASN A 76 8.31 22.18 17.67
CA ASN A 76 7.07 21.76 17.00
C ASN A 76 6.29 20.67 17.76
N GLY A 77 6.93 20.07 18.76
CA GLY A 77 6.43 19.02 19.63
C GLY A 77 6.74 17.62 19.12
N THR A 78 6.91 16.71 20.07
CA THR A 78 7.11 15.26 19.84
C THR A 78 5.78 14.52 20.06
N ILE A 79 5.48 13.55 19.21
CA ILE A 79 4.30 12.69 19.31
C ILE A 79 4.76 11.30 19.77
N VAL A 80 4.08 10.73 20.77
CA VAL A 80 4.33 9.38 21.28
C VAL A 80 3.02 8.61 21.28
N ASN A 81 2.95 7.50 20.55
CA ASN A 81 1.74 6.69 20.35
C ASN A 81 0.53 7.56 19.97
N GLY A 82 0.71 8.45 18.98
CA GLY A 82 -0.33 9.38 18.50
C GLY A 82 -0.61 10.59 19.40
N ASN A 83 0.00 10.67 20.59
CA ASN A 83 -0.27 11.76 21.54
C ASN A 83 0.90 12.75 21.60
N LYS A 84 0.61 14.04 21.43
CA LYS A 84 1.62 15.10 21.54
C LYS A 84 2.00 15.34 23.01
N ILE A 85 3.28 15.20 23.35
CA ILE A 85 3.74 15.29 24.75
C ILE A 85 4.08 16.72 25.21
N CYS A 86 4.29 17.66 24.29
CA CYS A 86 4.40 19.12 24.53
C CYS A 86 5.36 19.52 25.67
N LYS A 87 6.66 19.29 25.48
CA LYS A 87 7.71 19.58 26.49
C LYS A 87 7.57 18.89 27.85
N ARG A 88 6.80 17.80 27.92
CA ARG A 88 6.70 16.96 29.12
C ARG A 88 7.65 15.77 29.00
N MET A 89 8.12 15.30 30.17
CA MET A 89 8.70 13.97 30.32
C MET A 89 7.58 12.97 30.59
N ILE A 90 7.54 11.87 29.83
CA ILE A 90 6.64 10.75 30.08
C ILE A 90 7.41 9.41 30.10
N PRO A 91 6.88 8.37 30.78
CA PRO A 91 7.39 7.02 30.62
C PRO A 91 7.32 6.57 29.16
N LEU A 92 8.34 5.87 28.69
CA LEU A 92 8.45 5.36 27.33
C LEU A 92 8.21 3.83 27.35
N PRO A 93 7.00 3.37 26.98
CA PRO A 93 6.68 1.94 27.01
C PRO A 93 7.45 1.17 25.93
N ASP A 94 7.46 -0.16 26.05
CA ASP A 94 7.99 -1.02 24.99
C ASP A 94 7.19 -0.83 23.68
N ARG A 95 7.89 -0.92 22.55
CA ARG A 95 7.39 -0.66 21.20
C ARG A 95 6.69 0.70 21.03
N ALA A 96 7.06 1.70 21.83
CA ALA A 96 6.52 3.04 21.68
C ALA A 96 6.88 3.63 20.31
N GLU A 97 5.85 4.10 19.60
CA GLU A 97 5.95 4.85 18.36
C GLU A 97 6.25 6.31 18.69
N ILE A 98 7.38 6.82 18.21
CA ILE A 98 7.75 8.22 18.38
C ILE A 98 7.72 8.87 17.00
N GLU A 99 6.97 9.95 16.86
CA GLU A 99 6.87 10.69 15.61
C GLU A 99 7.33 12.14 15.83
N ILE A 100 8.22 12.58 14.93
CA ILE A 100 8.48 13.97 14.61
C ILE A 100 7.63 14.30 13.37
N LYS A 101 6.94 15.45 13.37
CA LYS A 101 6.04 15.89 12.28
C LYS A 101 6.46 15.45 10.87
N TRP A 102 5.48 14.97 10.10
CA TRP A 102 5.57 14.68 8.65
C TRP A 102 6.54 13.52 8.37
N ASP A 103 6.23 12.38 8.99
CA ASP A 103 6.82 11.06 8.78
C ASP A 103 8.16 10.76 9.47
N LEU A 104 8.66 11.65 10.34
CA LEU A 104 9.73 11.48 11.34
C LEU A 104 9.63 10.28 12.30
N TYR A 105 9.66 9.01 11.87
CA TYR A 105 9.37 7.89 12.79
C TYR A 105 10.57 7.25 13.49
N PHE A 106 10.35 6.93 14.77
CA PHE A 106 11.20 6.08 15.59
C PHE A 106 10.36 5.06 16.36
N VAL A 107 10.97 3.92 16.69
CA VAL A 107 10.38 2.93 17.59
C VAL A 107 11.35 2.67 18.73
N PHE A 108 10.87 2.75 19.96
CA PHE A 108 11.65 2.33 21.12
C PHE A 108 11.26 0.91 21.54
N ILE A 109 12.24 0.03 21.69
CA ILE A 109 12.08 -1.33 22.20
C ILE A 109 12.80 -1.42 23.55
N ASN A 110 12.09 -1.76 24.61
CA ASN A 110 12.61 -1.86 25.96
C ASN A 110 13.31 -3.22 26.15
N ALA A 111 14.61 -3.20 26.47
CA ALA A 111 15.39 -4.43 26.62
C ALA A 111 14.96 -5.27 27.84
N LYS A 112 14.26 -4.66 28.82
CA LYS A 112 13.72 -5.35 30.01
C LYS A 112 12.38 -6.02 29.75
N CYS A 113 11.65 -5.63 28.71
CA CYS A 113 10.40 -6.30 28.30
C CYS A 113 10.73 -7.60 27.54
N ARG A 114 11.31 -8.58 28.25
CA ARG A 114 11.24 -10.00 27.85
C ARG A 114 10.05 -10.72 28.50
N ASP A 115 9.30 -10.03 29.35
CA ASP A 115 8.15 -10.59 30.05
C ASP A 115 6.93 -10.57 29.11
N GLN A 116 6.50 -11.77 28.72
CA GLN A 116 5.47 -12.07 27.72
C GLN A 116 4.06 -11.60 28.10
N THR A 117 3.90 -10.89 29.22
CA THR A 117 2.61 -10.69 29.89
C THR A 117 1.96 -9.34 29.64
N LEU A 118 2.62 -8.38 28.97
CA LEU A 118 2.07 -7.03 28.77
C LEU A 118 2.16 -6.46 27.34
N LEU A 119 2.56 -7.24 26.33
CA LEU A 119 2.70 -6.73 24.95
C LEU A 119 2.09 -7.69 23.94
N GLN A 120 1.06 -7.22 23.24
CA GLN A 120 0.44 -7.83 22.05
C GLN A 120 1.43 -7.87 20.87
N SER A 121 2.56 -8.55 21.03
CA SER A 121 3.49 -8.76 19.93
C SER A 121 3.04 -9.96 19.12
N ILE A 122 2.52 -9.67 17.94
CA ILE A 122 2.06 -10.71 17.00
C ILE A 122 3.22 -11.62 16.57
N THR A 123 4.45 -11.07 16.49
CA THR A 123 5.70 -11.82 16.31
C THR A 123 6.91 -11.07 16.89
N ASP A 124 8.03 -11.77 17.07
CA ASP A 124 9.34 -11.17 17.36
C ASP A 124 10.00 -10.49 16.13
N ARG A 125 9.47 -10.75 14.93
CA ARG A 125 10.04 -10.25 13.67
C ARG A 125 9.45 -8.90 13.25
N TYR A 126 8.17 -8.65 13.53
CA TYR A 126 7.48 -7.47 13.04
C TYR A 126 6.97 -6.59 14.17
N CYS A 127 7.21 -5.28 14.04
CA CYS A 127 6.58 -4.26 14.87
C CYS A 127 5.46 -3.59 14.07
N VAL A 128 4.20 -3.94 14.34
CA VAL A 128 3.02 -3.33 13.73
C VAL A 128 2.64 -2.09 14.53
N PHE A 129 2.45 -0.97 13.85
CA PHE A 129 2.13 0.31 14.46
C PHE A 129 0.63 0.35 14.72
N GLU A 130 0.22 0.69 15.94
CA GLU A 130 -1.18 0.78 16.32
C GLU A 130 -1.83 2.02 15.71
N THR A 131 -1.10 3.15 15.65
CA THR A 131 -1.65 4.45 15.24
C THR A 131 -1.54 4.75 13.76
N GLN A 132 -0.65 4.07 13.04
CA GLN A 132 -0.34 4.35 11.64
C GLN A 132 -1.17 3.47 10.70
N VAL A 133 -2.44 3.84 10.54
CA VAL A 133 -3.36 3.20 9.57
C VAL A 133 -3.07 3.75 8.18
N LEU A 134 -2.78 2.85 7.24
CA LEU A 134 -2.54 3.18 5.83
C LEU A 134 -3.79 3.06 4.97
N GLY A 135 -4.74 2.23 5.40
CA GLY A 135 -5.99 2.00 4.69
C GLY A 135 -6.92 1.13 5.52
N GLN A 136 -8.22 1.23 5.25
CA GLN A 136 -9.25 0.44 5.92
C GLN A 136 -10.27 -0.06 4.91
N GLY A 137 -10.35 -1.37 4.76
CA GLY A 137 -11.37 -2.04 3.97
C GLY A 137 -12.44 -2.67 4.86
N THR A 138 -13.42 -3.32 4.23
CA THR A 138 -14.52 -3.98 4.95
C THR A 138 -14.04 -5.14 5.84
N PHE A 139 -13.01 -5.88 5.40
CA PHE A 139 -12.52 -7.09 6.08
C PHE A 139 -11.11 -6.97 6.64
N ALA A 140 -10.45 -5.85 6.38
CA ALA A 140 -9.07 -5.67 6.73
C ALA A 140 -8.76 -4.23 7.10
N ILE A 141 -7.83 -4.07 8.03
CA ILE A 141 -7.15 -2.79 8.27
C ILE A 141 -5.70 -2.95 7.85
N VAL A 142 -5.19 -2.01 7.08
CA VAL A 142 -3.79 -1.97 6.67
C VAL A 142 -3.08 -0.99 7.57
N LYS A 143 -2.06 -1.46 8.29
CA LYS A 143 -1.23 -0.63 9.18
C LYS A 143 0.22 -0.62 8.74
N MET A 144 0.97 0.38 9.18
CA MET A 144 2.42 0.39 9.06
C MET A 144 3.04 -0.70 9.91
N ALA A 145 4.10 -1.32 9.41
CA ALA A 145 4.95 -2.18 10.23
C ALA A 145 6.42 -2.06 9.82
N ILE A 146 7.30 -2.53 10.70
CA ILE A 146 8.74 -2.67 10.46
C ILE A 146 9.11 -4.14 10.59
N ASP A 147 9.84 -4.67 9.61
CA ASP A 147 10.60 -5.92 9.77
C ASP A 147 11.83 -5.62 10.61
N LEU A 148 11.90 -6.15 11.83
CA LEU A 148 12.95 -5.90 12.81
C LEU A 148 14.30 -6.55 12.43
N HIS A 149 14.30 -7.49 11.47
CA HIS A 149 15.53 -8.10 10.97
C HIS A 149 16.14 -7.26 9.85
N THR A 150 15.33 -6.80 8.89
CA THR A 150 15.82 -6.02 7.73
C THR A 150 15.77 -4.51 7.97
N LEU A 151 15.04 -4.08 9.01
CA LEU A 151 14.67 -2.70 9.31
C LEU A 151 13.87 -2.03 8.19
N GLU A 152 13.29 -2.82 7.29
CA GLU A 152 12.46 -2.30 6.21
C GLU A 152 11.05 -1.98 6.69
N ARG A 153 10.50 -0.91 6.13
CA ARG A 153 9.06 -0.62 6.25
C ARG A 153 8.26 -1.57 5.38
N VAL A 154 7.17 -2.08 5.95
CA VAL A 154 6.23 -2.98 5.29
C VAL A 154 4.81 -2.52 5.59
N ALA A 155 3.87 -2.87 4.72
CA ALA A 155 2.46 -2.74 5.01
C ALA A 155 1.97 -4.03 5.66
N CYS A 156 1.13 -3.94 6.68
CA CYS A 156 0.55 -5.09 7.38
C CYS A 156 -0.96 -5.04 7.23
N LYS A 157 -1.51 -5.89 6.36
CA LYS A 157 -2.95 -6.10 6.21
C LYS A 157 -3.42 -7.08 7.27
N ILE A 158 -4.30 -6.63 8.16
CA ILE A 158 -4.83 -7.40 9.29
C ILE A 158 -6.26 -7.78 8.96
N ILE A 159 -6.52 -9.08 8.79
CA ILE A 159 -7.85 -9.63 8.55
C ILE A 159 -8.39 -10.15 9.89
N ASP A 160 -9.49 -9.53 10.34
CA ASP A 160 -10.18 -9.86 11.58
C ASP A 160 -11.69 -9.87 11.33
N THR A 161 -12.26 -11.06 11.21
CA THR A 161 -13.68 -11.24 10.89
C THR A 161 -14.61 -10.99 12.08
N LYS A 162 -14.10 -10.86 13.31
CA LYS A 162 -14.95 -10.50 14.48
C LYS A 162 -15.64 -9.17 14.27
N ARG A 163 -14.96 -8.24 13.59
CA ARG A 163 -15.48 -6.89 13.27
C ARG A 163 -16.74 -6.88 12.40
N ILE A 164 -17.11 -8.01 11.79
CA ILE A 164 -18.04 -8.05 10.65
C ILE A 164 -19.17 -9.06 10.87
N GLN A 165 -19.18 -9.77 12.01
CA GLN A 165 -20.22 -10.74 12.38
C GLN A 165 -20.55 -11.75 11.27
N LEU A 166 -19.56 -12.19 10.48
CA LEU A 166 -19.74 -13.16 9.39
C LEU A 166 -20.09 -14.59 9.86
N ASN A 167 -20.35 -14.77 11.16
CA ASN A 167 -20.53 -16.07 11.78
C ASN A 167 -21.76 -16.78 11.21
N LYS A 168 -21.50 -17.63 10.22
CA LYS A 168 -22.36 -18.77 9.90
C LYS A 168 -22.35 -19.66 11.14
N ARG A 169 -23.54 -20.13 11.57
CA ARG A 169 -23.69 -20.97 12.77
C ARG A 169 -22.68 -22.14 12.70
N GLY A 170 -21.69 -22.14 13.61
CA GLY A 170 -20.74 -23.25 13.80
C GLY A 170 -19.30 -23.05 13.28
N THR A 171 -18.93 -21.92 12.68
CA THR A 171 -17.53 -21.64 12.27
C THR A 171 -16.86 -20.72 13.30
N SER A 172 -15.60 -20.99 13.65
CA SER A 172 -14.82 -20.11 14.55
C SER A 172 -14.36 -18.82 13.84
N ASP A 173 -14.15 -17.74 14.61
CA ASP A 173 -13.71 -16.45 14.05
C ASP A 173 -12.37 -16.56 13.31
N LEU A 174 -11.44 -17.39 13.84
CA LEU A 174 -10.15 -17.61 13.20
C LEU A 174 -10.27 -18.37 11.88
N GLU A 175 -11.12 -19.40 11.79
CA GLU A 175 -11.37 -20.13 10.54
C GLU A 175 -11.97 -19.21 9.48
N ALA A 176 -12.90 -18.33 9.87
CA ALA A 176 -13.45 -17.33 8.97
C ALA A 176 -12.37 -16.36 8.46
N SER A 177 -11.49 -15.87 9.35
CA SER A 177 -10.37 -14.99 8.97
C SER A 177 -9.37 -15.69 8.05
N LEU A 178 -9.05 -16.95 8.32
CA LEU A 178 -8.19 -17.78 7.45
C LEU A 178 -8.80 -17.98 6.07
N ALA A 179 -10.09 -18.29 5.99
CA ALA A 179 -10.78 -18.47 4.72
C ALA A 179 -10.77 -17.20 3.85
N VAL A 180 -10.96 -16.02 4.47
CA VAL A 180 -10.86 -14.73 3.77
C VAL A 180 -9.42 -14.46 3.31
N ALA A 181 -8.43 -14.70 4.17
CA ALA A 181 -7.02 -14.47 3.86
C ALA A 181 -6.46 -15.43 2.79
N GLN A 182 -6.95 -16.66 2.76
CA GLN A 182 -6.42 -17.72 1.88
C GLN A 182 -6.46 -17.32 0.40
N GLN A 183 -7.51 -16.60 -0.02
CA GLN A 183 -7.66 -16.19 -1.41
C GLN A 183 -6.50 -15.27 -1.83
N GLU A 184 -6.29 -14.18 -1.10
CA GLU A 184 -5.25 -13.20 -1.38
C GLU A 184 -3.84 -13.80 -1.24
N VAL A 185 -3.59 -14.56 -0.18
CA VAL A 185 -2.29 -15.20 0.07
C VAL A 185 -1.95 -16.21 -1.03
N SER A 186 -2.92 -17.00 -1.49
CA SER A 186 -2.69 -18.01 -2.53
C SER A 186 -2.30 -17.38 -3.87
N VAL A 187 -2.93 -16.26 -4.24
CA VAL A 187 -2.62 -15.54 -5.47
C VAL A 187 -1.27 -14.83 -5.36
N LEU A 188 -1.05 -14.06 -4.29
CA LEU A 188 0.18 -13.27 -4.11
C LEU A 188 1.45 -14.12 -3.99
N ARG A 189 1.35 -15.39 -3.59
CA ARG A 189 2.47 -16.33 -3.58
C ARG A 189 2.85 -16.87 -4.97
N LEU A 190 1.98 -16.71 -5.97
CA LEU A 190 2.20 -17.22 -7.34
C LEU A 190 2.72 -16.14 -8.29
N VAL A 191 2.79 -14.89 -7.85
CA VAL A 191 3.09 -13.74 -8.71
C VAL A 191 4.31 -12.98 -8.22
N GLU A 192 5.16 -12.58 -9.17
CA GLU A 192 6.30 -11.72 -8.93
C GLU A 192 6.45 -10.78 -10.13
N HIS A 193 6.07 -9.51 -9.93
CA HIS A 193 6.09 -8.50 -10.97
C HIS A 193 6.36 -7.11 -10.38
N PRO A 194 7.12 -6.21 -11.04
CA PRO A 194 7.44 -4.88 -10.51
C PRO A 194 6.23 -3.99 -10.26
N ASN A 195 5.11 -4.22 -10.93
CA ASN A 195 3.90 -3.42 -10.75
C ASN A 195 2.81 -4.18 -9.99
N ILE A 196 3.17 -5.17 -9.17
CA ILE A 196 2.25 -5.91 -8.30
C ILE A 196 2.84 -5.92 -6.88
N VAL A 197 2.02 -5.70 -5.86
CA VAL A 197 2.46 -5.81 -4.46
C VAL A 197 2.97 -7.22 -4.16
N SER A 198 4.12 -7.32 -3.51
CA SER A 198 4.72 -8.61 -3.15
C SER A 198 4.39 -8.97 -1.71
N ILE A 199 4.13 -10.25 -1.47
CA ILE A 199 3.98 -10.80 -0.13
C ILE A 199 5.37 -11.03 0.50
N LYS A 200 5.56 -10.51 1.72
CA LYS A 200 6.80 -10.67 2.49
C LYS A 200 6.68 -11.76 3.54
N ASP A 201 5.55 -11.83 4.24
CA ASP A 201 5.30 -12.84 5.28
C ASP A 201 3.80 -12.95 5.58
N VAL A 202 3.38 -14.04 6.22
CA VAL A 202 2.02 -14.27 6.71
C VAL A 202 2.07 -14.86 8.11
N VAL A 203 1.38 -14.22 9.05
CA VAL A 203 1.33 -14.66 10.44
C VAL A 203 -0.11 -14.87 10.87
N VAL A 204 -0.37 -15.99 11.55
CA VAL A 204 -1.68 -16.33 12.09
C VAL A 204 -1.62 -16.17 13.61
N SER A 205 -2.48 -15.34 14.18
CA SER A 205 -2.58 -15.15 15.63
C SER A 205 -3.84 -15.83 16.16
N HIS A 206 -3.64 -16.89 16.95
CA HIS A 206 -4.73 -17.59 17.63
C HIS A 206 -5.36 -16.75 18.74
N GLU A 207 -4.57 -15.96 19.46
CA GLU A 207 -5.04 -15.08 20.52
C GLU A 207 -5.96 -13.98 19.97
N ASN A 208 -5.49 -13.29 18.92
CA ASN A 208 -6.26 -12.22 18.30
C ASN A 208 -7.35 -12.74 17.34
N ASN A 209 -7.34 -14.03 17.00
CA ASN A 209 -8.18 -14.64 15.96
C ASN A 209 -8.08 -13.90 14.61
N ALA A 210 -6.87 -13.49 14.24
CA ALA A 210 -6.62 -12.64 13.09
C ALA A 210 -5.44 -13.16 12.25
N VAL A 211 -5.47 -12.81 10.96
CA VAL A 211 -4.38 -13.10 10.01
C VAL A 211 -3.69 -11.80 9.62
N TYR A 212 -2.36 -11.79 9.66
CA TYR A 212 -1.50 -10.65 9.36
C TYR A 212 -0.71 -10.95 8.09
N ILE A 213 -0.97 -10.20 7.03
CA ILE A 213 -0.29 -10.33 5.74
C ILE A 213 0.67 -9.15 5.61
N PHE A 214 1.97 -9.42 5.62
CA PHE A 214 3.01 -8.43 5.44
C PHE A 214 3.32 -8.29 3.95
N LEU A 215 3.23 -7.07 3.45
CA LEU A 215 3.33 -6.71 2.04
C LEU A 215 4.41 -5.64 1.83
N THR A 216 4.87 -5.51 0.58
CA THR A 216 5.67 -4.35 0.16
C THR A 216 4.95 -3.04 0.50
N ARG A 217 5.62 -2.14 1.25
CA ARG A 217 5.10 -0.80 1.53
C ARG A 217 5.30 0.09 0.31
N ILE A 218 4.26 0.84 -0.03
CA ILE A 218 4.28 1.93 -1.01
C ILE A 218 3.91 3.24 -0.30
N SER A 219 4.54 4.36 -0.67
CA SER A 219 4.50 5.61 0.10
C SER A 219 3.83 6.80 -0.59
N GLY A 220 3.53 6.71 -1.89
CA GLY A 220 2.94 7.80 -2.66
C GLY A 220 1.42 7.88 -2.60
N GLY A 221 0.76 6.98 -1.85
CA GLY A 221 -0.70 6.94 -1.72
C GLY A 221 -1.38 6.18 -2.85
N GLU A 222 -2.67 6.39 -2.97
CA GLU A 222 -3.54 5.77 -3.97
C GLU A 222 -3.58 6.62 -5.25
N LEU A 223 -3.78 5.98 -6.40
CA LEU A 223 -4.00 6.67 -7.67
C LEU A 223 -5.28 7.52 -7.62
N PHE A 224 -6.28 7.10 -6.85
CA PHE A 224 -7.50 7.86 -6.62
C PHE A 224 -7.21 9.28 -6.13
N ASP A 225 -6.41 9.40 -5.06
CA ASP A 225 -6.02 10.71 -4.51
C ASP A 225 -5.22 11.53 -5.54
N HIS A 226 -4.38 10.89 -6.34
CA HIS A 226 -3.61 11.56 -7.38
C HIS A 226 -4.49 12.15 -8.48
N ILE A 227 -5.52 11.42 -8.92
CA ILE A 227 -6.52 11.91 -9.88
C ILE A 227 -7.31 13.07 -9.28
N VAL A 228 -7.82 12.92 -8.05
CA VAL A 228 -8.64 13.94 -7.38
C VAL A 228 -7.86 15.23 -7.15
N ASN A 229 -6.62 15.13 -6.63
CA ASN A 229 -5.80 16.30 -6.33
C ASN A 229 -5.32 17.05 -7.59
N SER A 230 -5.30 16.37 -8.74
CA SER A 230 -4.86 16.94 -10.02
C SER A 230 -6.03 17.35 -10.91
N GLU A 231 -7.28 17.08 -10.50
CA GLU A 231 -8.50 17.25 -11.31
C GLU A 231 -8.42 16.52 -12.67
N GLY A 232 -7.84 15.31 -12.66
CA GLY A 232 -7.44 14.57 -13.86
C GLY A 232 -5.91 14.54 -14.04
N ILE A 233 -5.44 13.65 -14.90
CA ILE A 233 -4.01 13.41 -15.14
C ILE A 233 -3.70 13.79 -16.60
N GLU A 234 -2.57 14.47 -16.79
CA GLU A 234 -2.07 14.80 -18.13
C GLU A 234 -1.95 13.54 -18.99
N GLU A 235 -2.40 13.60 -20.25
CA GLU A 235 -2.46 12.42 -21.12
C GLU A 235 -1.11 11.68 -21.22
N SER A 236 0.01 12.41 -21.22
CA SER A 236 1.36 11.83 -21.29
C SER A 236 1.70 10.98 -20.06
N GLU A 237 1.32 11.44 -18.87
CA GLU A 237 1.46 10.71 -17.62
C GLU A 237 0.45 9.56 -17.54
N ALA A 238 -0.82 9.82 -17.86
CA ALA A 238 -1.87 8.80 -17.88
C ALA A 238 -1.51 7.63 -18.80
N LYS A 239 -0.91 7.91 -19.96
CA LYS A 239 -0.38 6.90 -20.90
C LYS A 239 0.73 6.04 -20.27
N PHE A 240 1.64 6.65 -19.51
CA PHE A 240 2.70 5.91 -18.83
C PHE A 240 2.18 5.07 -17.66
N ILE A 241 1.24 5.59 -16.88
CA ILE A 241 0.54 4.84 -15.83
C ILE A 241 -0.23 3.66 -16.46
N PHE A 242 -0.99 3.91 -17.53
CA PHE A 242 -1.77 2.89 -18.22
C PHE A 242 -0.89 1.81 -18.85
N TYR A 243 0.26 2.17 -19.43
CA TYR A 243 1.23 1.22 -19.93
C TYR A 243 1.72 0.26 -18.83
N GLN A 244 2.06 0.77 -17.63
CA GLN A 244 2.43 -0.06 -16.48
C GLN A 244 1.29 -1.00 -16.03
N LEU A 245 0.04 -0.50 -16.03
CA LEU A 245 -1.14 -1.32 -15.72
C LEU A 245 -1.31 -2.45 -16.73
N LEU A 246 -1.21 -2.17 -18.03
CA LEU A 246 -1.34 -3.18 -19.07
C LEU A 246 -0.28 -4.27 -18.94
N LEU A 247 0.97 -3.92 -18.64
CA LEU A 247 2.03 -4.91 -18.39
C LEU A 247 1.71 -5.80 -17.18
N ALA A 248 1.26 -5.21 -16.07
CA ALA A 248 0.92 -5.94 -14.86
C ALA A 248 -0.29 -6.86 -15.04
N VAL A 249 -1.35 -6.37 -15.69
CA VAL A 249 -2.57 -7.15 -15.94
C VAL A 249 -2.30 -8.24 -16.98
N LYS A 250 -1.51 -7.96 -18.02
CA LYS A 250 -1.03 -8.99 -18.95
C LYS A 250 -0.28 -10.10 -18.20
N TYR A 251 0.65 -9.74 -17.32
CA TYR A 251 1.35 -10.72 -16.49
C TYR A 251 0.37 -11.59 -15.70
N LEU A 252 -0.64 -10.99 -15.05
CA LEU A 252 -1.67 -11.74 -14.32
C LEU A 252 -2.45 -12.69 -15.23
N HIS A 253 -2.93 -12.19 -16.38
CA HIS A 253 -3.73 -12.97 -17.34
C HIS A 253 -2.91 -14.14 -17.91
N ASP A 254 -1.64 -13.93 -18.23
CA ASP A 254 -0.71 -14.97 -18.69
C ASP A 254 -0.47 -16.05 -17.60
N HIS A 255 -0.58 -15.69 -16.32
CA HIS A 255 -0.54 -16.62 -15.18
C HIS A 255 -1.91 -17.20 -14.80
N ASN A 256 -2.91 -17.05 -15.68
CA ASN A 256 -4.28 -17.47 -15.49
C ASN A 256 -5.00 -16.81 -14.28
N ILE A 257 -4.56 -15.63 -13.86
CA ILE A 257 -5.12 -14.88 -12.73
C ILE A 257 -5.91 -13.68 -13.26
N CYS A 258 -7.10 -13.49 -12.71
CA CYS A 258 -7.92 -12.30 -12.96
C CYS A 258 -8.06 -11.52 -11.65
N HIS A 259 -7.90 -10.20 -11.69
CA HIS A 259 -7.90 -9.35 -10.50
C HIS A 259 -9.32 -9.09 -9.95
N ARG A 260 -10.27 -8.77 -10.84
CA ARG A 260 -11.71 -8.55 -10.59
C ARG A 260 -12.11 -7.33 -9.76
N ASP A 261 -11.15 -6.64 -9.15
CA ASP A 261 -11.40 -5.39 -8.42
C ASP A 261 -10.39 -4.31 -8.81
N LEU A 262 -10.12 -4.14 -10.10
CA LEU A 262 -9.26 -3.05 -10.57
C LEU A 262 -10.02 -1.72 -10.45
N LYS A 263 -9.48 -0.80 -9.66
CA LYS A 263 -10.01 0.56 -9.43
C LYS A 263 -8.89 1.46 -8.93
N ALA A 264 -9.07 2.78 -8.98
CA ALA A 264 -8.02 3.74 -8.65
C ALA A 264 -7.50 3.60 -7.20
N GLU A 265 -8.37 3.18 -6.28
CA GLU A 265 -8.08 2.94 -4.87
C GLU A 265 -7.14 1.73 -4.67
N ASN A 266 -7.20 0.74 -5.57
CA ASN A 266 -6.37 -0.46 -5.52
C ASN A 266 -5.04 -0.31 -6.27
N ILE A 267 -4.79 0.85 -6.90
CA ILE A 267 -3.52 1.17 -7.56
C ILE A 267 -2.72 2.12 -6.67
N LEU A 268 -1.57 1.66 -6.19
CA LEU A 268 -0.69 2.41 -5.29
C LEU A 268 0.47 3.04 -6.06
N LEU A 269 0.85 4.27 -5.72
CA LEU A 269 1.97 4.98 -6.35
C LEU A 269 3.19 4.99 -5.43
N GLU A 270 4.39 4.73 -5.94
CA GLU A 270 5.65 4.75 -5.17
C GLU A 270 5.93 6.14 -4.55
N SER A 271 5.57 7.17 -5.29
CA SER A 271 5.65 8.60 -4.97
C SER A 271 4.46 9.34 -5.57
N SER A 272 4.03 10.44 -4.93
CA SER A 272 3.03 11.38 -5.47
C SER A 272 3.53 12.28 -6.61
N LYS A 273 4.67 11.92 -7.23
CA LYS A 273 5.26 12.72 -8.31
C LYS A 273 4.78 12.17 -9.65
N PRO A 274 4.68 13.01 -10.70
CA PRO A 274 4.39 12.53 -12.04
C PRO A 274 5.34 11.43 -12.50
N PHE A 275 4.83 10.52 -13.33
CA PHE A 275 5.57 9.38 -13.89
C PHE A 275 6.14 8.43 -12.82
N SER A 276 5.42 8.29 -11.71
CA SER A 276 5.75 7.36 -10.64
C SER A 276 5.56 5.91 -11.05
N ARG A 277 6.26 5.01 -10.35
CA ARG A 277 5.99 3.58 -10.43
C ARG A 277 4.67 3.29 -9.73
N LEU A 278 3.81 2.49 -10.35
CA LEU A 278 2.58 1.98 -9.73
C LEU A 278 2.71 0.53 -9.29
N LEU A 279 1.91 0.12 -8.31
CA LEU A 279 1.71 -1.27 -7.94
C LEU A 279 0.22 -1.57 -7.79
N ILE A 280 -0.25 -2.63 -8.43
CA ILE A 280 -1.58 -3.20 -8.21
C ILE A 280 -1.60 -3.89 -6.84
N SER A 281 -2.65 -3.62 -6.07
CA SER A 281 -2.88 -4.15 -4.73
C SER A 281 -4.31 -4.70 -4.56
N ASP A 282 -4.57 -5.30 -3.40
CA ASP A 282 -5.83 -5.92 -3.00
C ASP A 282 -6.34 -7.07 -3.89
N PHE A 283 -5.68 -8.22 -3.73
CA PHE A 283 -6.04 -9.46 -4.43
C PHE A 283 -7.13 -10.26 -3.70
N GLY A 284 -7.88 -9.65 -2.77
CA GLY A 284 -8.95 -10.31 -2.01
C GLY A 284 -10.08 -10.85 -2.87
N MET A 285 -10.28 -10.30 -4.07
CA MET A 285 -11.24 -10.78 -5.06
C MET A 285 -10.61 -11.50 -6.26
N ALA A 286 -9.28 -11.56 -6.32
CA ALA A 286 -8.58 -12.14 -7.45
C ALA A 286 -8.81 -13.65 -7.53
N LYS A 287 -8.76 -14.25 -8.72
CA LYS A 287 -9.04 -15.67 -8.92
C LYS A 287 -8.12 -16.32 -9.96
N ALA A 288 -7.52 -17.45 -9.60
CA ALA A 288 -6.90 -18.37 -10.55
C ALA A 288 -8.00 -19.15 -11.29
N LEU A 289 -8.02 -19.09 -12.62
CA LEU A 289 -9.09 -19.68 -13.44
C LEU A 289 -9.05 -21.20 -13.55
N GLN A 290 -8.10 -21.86 -12.88
CA GLN A 290 -7.79 -23.24 -13.22
C GLN A 290 -8.88 -24.27 -12.94
N ASN A 291 -9.90 -24.08 -12.08
CA ASN A 291 -10.94 -25.13 -11.86
C ASN A 291 -12.21 -24.72 -11.06
N SER A 292 -12.72 -23.47 -11.11
CA SER A 292 -13.95 -23.18 -10.35
C SER A 292 -14.87 -22.10 -10.94
N LEU A 293 -16.06 -22.54 -11.36
CA LEU A 293 -17.26 -21.71 -11.47
C LEU A 293 -17.81 -21.51 -10.05
N GLN A 294 -17.40 -20.44 -9.37
CA GLN A 294 -18.02 -20.04 -8.11
C GLN A 294 -18.44 -18.58 -8.20
N GLN A 295 -19.67 -18.36 -7.72
CA GLN A 295 -20.45 -17.13 -7.81
C GLN A 295 -19.77 -15.95 -7.13
N MET A 296 -19.94 -14.78 -7.73
CA MET A 296 -19.61 -13.50 -7.12
C MET A 296 -20.57 -13.23 -5.95
N GLN A 297 -20.04 -12.89 -4.77
CA GLN A 297 -20.80 -12.17 -3.77
C GLN A 297 -20.46 -10.69 -3.91
N THR A 298 -21.38 -9.95 -4.52
CA THR A 298 -21.31 -8.49 -4.65
C THR A 298 -21.34 -7.90 -3.25
N LYS A 299 -20.20 -7.37 -2.78
CA LYS A 299 -20.17 -6.51 -1.60
C LYS A 299 -20.74 -5.16 -2.03
N CYS A 300 -21.67 -4.62 -1.25
CA CYS A 300 -22.14 -3.25 -1.43
C CYS A 300 -20.95 -2.29 -1.33
N GLY A 301 -20.63 -1.61 -2.43
CA GLY A 301 -19.56 -0.62 -2.47
C GLY A 301 -18.94 -0.52 -3.86
N THR A 302 -19.45 0.43 -4.63
CA THR A 302 -18.89 0.92 -5.91
C THR A 302 -19.19 0.07 -7.14
N PHE A 303 -20.43 0.14 -7.62
CA PHE A 303 -20.87 -0.40 -8.93
C PHE A 303 -20.17 0.25 -10.14
N THR A 304 -19.46 1.37 -9.94
CA THR A 304 -18.97 2.23 -11.03
C THR A 304 -17.88 1.61 -11.91
N TYR A 305 -17.20 0.56 -11.41
CA TYR A 305 -16.19 -0.21 -12.16
C TYR A 305 -16.70 -1.57 -12.66
N LEU A 306 -17.96 -1.94 -12.37
CA LEU A 306 -18.48 -3.25 -12.74
C LEU A 306 -18.79 -3.32 -14.24
N ALA A 307 -18.31 -4.39 -14.87
CA ALA A 307 -18.60 -4.67 -16.27
C ALA A 307 -20.08 -5.06 -16.45
N PRO A 308 -20.73 -4.72 -17.59
CA PRO A 308 -22.13 -5.02 -17.83
C PRO A 308 -22.47 -6.51 -17.67
N GLU A 309 -21.59 -7.41 -18.11
CA GLU A 309 -21.82 -8.85 -18.05
C GLU A 309 -21.87 -9.42 -16.61
N ILE A 310 -21.23 -8.75 -15.64
CA ILE A 310 -21.31 -9.13 -14.22
C ILE A 310 -22.74 -8.94 -13.69
N LEU A 311 -23.46 -7.95 -14.22
CA LEU A 311 -24.81 -7.62 -13.81
C LEU A 311 -25.84 -8.65 -14.31
N ASP A 312 -25.55 -9.29 -15.46
CA ASP A 312 -26.50 -10.14 -16.17
C ASP A 312 -26.22 -11.65 -15.98
N SER A 313 -24.98 -12.06 -15.69
CA SER A 313 -24.65 -13.47 -15.40
C SER A 313 -23.38 -13.59 -14.55
N PRO A 314 -23.51 -13.91 -13.24
CA PRO A 314 -22.38 -13.93 -12.31
C PRO A 314 -21.28 -15.01 -12.51
N GLY A 315 -21.11 -15.58 -13.71
CA GLY A 315 -20.26 -16.74 -13.97
C GLY A 315 -19.51 -16.79 -15.30
N GLY A 316 -19.60 -15.78 -16.17
CA GLY A 316 -18.98 -15.83 -17.51
C GLY A 316 -17.95 -14.72 -17.75
N TYR A 317 -16.73 -15.12 -18.12
CA TYR A 317 -15.60 -14.31 -18.64
C TYR A 317 -14.93 -13.35 -17.65
N SER A 318 -13.81 -13.76 -17.04
CA SER A 318 -13.15 -12.94 -16.02
C SER A 318 -12.12 -11.94 -16.55
N TYR A 319 -11.30 -12.28 -17.56
CA TYR A 319 -10.26 -11.35 -18.04
C TYR A 319 -10.85 -10.09 -18.66
N GLN A 320 -12.02 -10.22 -19.31
CA GLN A 320 -12.70 -9.08 -19.92
C GLN A 320 -13.24 -8.10 -18.87
N VAL A 321 -13.57 -8.56 -17.66
CA VAL A 321 -13.94 -7.68 -16.54
C VAL A 321 -12.77 -6.77 -16.18
N ASP A 322 -11.55 -7.31 -16.10
CA ASP A 322 -10.35 -6.49 -15.85
C ASP A 322 -10.15 -5.47 -16.98
N CYS A 323 -10.41 -5.86 -18.24
CA CYS A 323 -10.30 -4.97 -19.40
C CYS A 323 -11.33 -3.83 -19.37
N TRP A 324 -12.57 -4.10 -18.93
CA TRP A 324 -13.57 -3.05 -18.69
C TRP A 324 -13.11 -2.09 -17.61
N ALA A 325 -12.66 -2.62 -16.48
CA ALA A 325 -12.16 -1.82 -15.37
C ALA A 325 -10.96 -0.95 -15.77
N LEU A 326 -10.08 -1.45 -16.64
CA LEU A 326 -9.02 -0.65 -17.27
C LEU A 326 -9.59 0.50 -18.12
N GLY A 327 -10.66 0.26 -18.88
CA GLY A 327 -11.36 1.32 -19.62
C GLY A 327 -11.95 2.41 -18.72
N VAL A 328 -12.60 2.01 -17.62
CA VAL A 328 -13.15 2.94 -16.61
C VAL A 328 -12.02 3.73 -15.94
N LEU A 329 -10.92 3.06 -15.61
CA LEU A 329 -9.76 3.68 -14.98
C LEU A 329 -9.08 4.68 -15.92
N LEU A 330 -8.93 4.34 -17.21
CA LEU A 330 -8.37 5.24 -18.21
C LEU A 330 -9.25 6.47 -18.43
N PHE A 331 -10.56 6.30 -18.55
CA PHE A 331 -11.50 7.42 -18.61
C PHE A 331 -11.33 8.32 -17.38
N THR A 332 -11.36 7.73 -16.19
CA THR A 332 -11.27 8.48 -14.92
C THR A 332 -9.96 9.24 -14.79
N MET A 333 -8.83 8.64 -15.19
CA MET A 333 -7.53 9.31 -15.21
C MET A 333 -7.54 10.53 -16.13
N LEU A 334 -8.10 10.41 -17.33
CA LEU A 334 -8.08 11.49 -18.33
C LEU A 334 -9.10 12.60 -18.02
N ALA A 335 -10.29 12.23 -17.56
CA ALA A 335 -11.39 13.17 -17.33
C ALA A 335 -11.43 13.76 -15.92
N GLY A 336 -10.77 13.13 -14.94
CA GLY A 336 -10.94 13.48 -13.53
C GLY A 336 -12.30 13.09 -12.94
N ALA A 337 -13.15 12.39 -13.72
CA ALA A 337 -14.50 11.98 -13.35
C ALA A 337 -14.81 10.57 -13.90
N LEU A 338 -15.75 9.86 -13.27
CA LEU A 338 -16.18 8.54 -13.69
C LEU A 338 -17.05 8.59 -14.96
N PRO A 339 -16.91 7.63 -15.90
CA PRO A 339 -17.63 7.64 -17.17
C PRO A 339 -19.16 7.58 -17.04
N PHE A 340 -19.66 6.80 -16.08
CA PHE A 340 -21.10 6.57 -15.90
C PHE A 340 -21.71 7.40 -14.76
N GLY A 341 -20.91 8.29 -14.15
CA GLY A 341 -21.29 9.11 -13.01
C GLY A 341 -21.24 8.38 -11.65
N THR A 342 -21.70 9.08 -10.61
CA THR A 342 -21.72 8.62 -9.21
C THR A 342 -23.13 8.67 -8.63
N ASP A 343 -24.15 8.43 -9.46
CA ASP A 343 -25.55 8.58 -9.03
C ASP A 343 -25.87 7.71 -7.81
N ALA A 344 -26.56 8.34 -6.84
CA ALA A 344 -27.02 7.64 -5.64
C ALA A 344 -28.08 6.57 -5.97
N ASP A 345 -28.78 6.72 -7.10
CA ASP A 345 -29.67 5.69 -7.61
C ASP A 345 -28.90 4.67 -8.46
N HIS A 346 -28.65 3.50 -7.84
CA HIS A 346 -27.95 2.40 -8.49
C HIS A 346 -28.65 1.89 -9.76
N ALA A 347 -29.98 2.01 -9.88
CA ALA A 347 -30.68 1.56 -11.08
C ALA A 347 -30.33 2.42 -12.29
N ILE A 348 -30.19 3.74 -12.10
CA ILE A 348 -29.79 4.69 -13.14
C ILE A 348 -28.35 4.42 -13.58
N LEU A 349 -27.44 4.26 -12.61
CA LEU A 349 -26.04 3.92 -12.89
C LEU A 349 -25.92 2.61 -13.68
N ILE A 350 -26.67 1.58 -13.28
CA ILE A 350 -26.70 0.28 -13.97
C ILE A 350 -27.23 0.41 -15.41
N ASP A 351 -28.27 1.22 -15.64
CA ASP A 351 -28.80 1.45 -16.98
C ASP A 351 -27.76 2.14 -17.88
N ARG A 352 -27.05 3.17 -17.37
CA ARG A 352 -25.94 3.81 -18.10
C ARG A 352 -24.80 2.85 -18.41
N ILE A 353 -24.39 2.01 -17.46
CA ILE A 353 -23.35 0.99 -17.67
C ILE A 353 -23.77 0.03 -18.78
N ARG A 354 -25.00 -0.49 -18.75
CA ARG A 354 -25.53 -1.41 -19.77
C ARG A 354 -25.61 -0.78 -21.15
N ARG A 355 -25.96 0.50 -21.22
CA ARG A 355 -26.03 1.28 -22.48
C ARG A 355 -24.68 1.83 -22.92
N VAL A 356 -23.66 1.73 -22.09
CA VAL A 356 -22.34 2.33 -22.29
C VAL A 356 -22.48 3.84 -22.54
N GLU A 357 -23.24 4.50 -21.68
CA GLU A 357 -23.60 5.91 -21.83
C GLU A 357 -22.57 6.81 -21.13
N TYR A 358 -21.62 7.33 -21.91
CA TYR A 358 -20.66 8.38 -21.53
C TYR A 358 -20.41 9.32 -22.74
N SER A 359 -19.90 10.52 -22.50
CA SER A 359 -19.60 11.52 -23.56
C SER A 359 -18.12 11.89 -23.62
N PHE A 360 -17.69 12.40 -24.77
CA PHE A 360 -16.37 13.05 -24.98
C PHE A 360 -16.54 14.52 -25.39
N GLU A 361 -17.66 15.13 -25.03
CA GLU A 361 -18.02 16.49 -25.43
C GLU A 361 -17.54 17.53 -24.41
N ASP A 362 -17.67 17.21 -23.13
CA ASP A 362 -17.32 18.11 -22.02
C ASP A 362 -15.81 18.15 -21.77
N ASP A 363 -15.34 19.26 -21.19
CA ASP A 363 -13.94 19.39 -20.78
C ASP A 363 -13.54 18.25 -19.81
N PRO A 364 -12.32 17.68 -19.93
CA PRO A 364 -11.21 18.10 -20.80
C PRO A 364 -11.17 17.43 -22.19
N TRP A 365 -12.19 16.66 -22.56
CA TRP A 365 -12.17 15.79 -23.75
C TRP A 365 -11.87 16.48 -25.07
N PRO A 366 -12.30 17.72 -25.37
CA PRO A 366 -11.91 18.41 -26.59
C PRO A 366 -10.39 18.51 -26.79
N SER A 367 -9.61 18.53 -25.70
CA SER A 367 -8.13 18.61 -25.73
C SER A 367 -7.42 17.25 -25.77
N ILE A 368 -8.12 16.16 -25.42
CA ILE A 368 -7.58 14.80 -25.37
C ILE A 368 -7.51 14.20 -26.77
N SER A 369 -6.44 13.46 -27.06
CA SER A 369 -6.20 12.88 -28.39
C SER A 369 -7.28 11.88 -28.82
N ASN A 370 -7.51 11.79 -30.13
CA ASN A 370 -8.45 10.82 -30.70
C ASN A 370 -8.00 9.37 -30.44
N ASP A 371 -6.69 9.12 -30.37
CA ASP A 371 -6.15 7.80 -30.03
C ASP A 371 -6.48 7.40 -28.58
N ALA A 372 -6.45 8.33 -27.63
CA ALA A 372 -6.85 8.09 -26.25
C ALA A 372 -8.35 7.77 -26.17
N LYS A 373 -9.19 8.57 -26.83
CA LYS A 373 -10.64 8.34 -26.93
C LYS A 373 -10.96 6.98 -27.55
N SER A 374 -10.27 6.63 -28.64
CA SER A 374 -10.40 5.32 -29.30
C SER A 374 -10.04 4.17 -28.37
N MET A 375 -8.96 4.28 -27.59
CA MET A 375 -8.59 3.27 -26.59
C MET A 375 -9.70 3.09 -25.55
N VAL A 376 -10.21 4.18 -24.98
CA VAL A 376 -11.31 4.16 -24.00
C VAL A 376 -12.54 3.47 -24.59
N SER A 377 -12.95 3.85 -25.80
CA SER A 377 -14.10 3.23 -26.46
C SER A 377 -13.90 1.76 -26.80
N ALA A 378 -12.68 1.34 -27.12
CA ALA A 378 -12.40 -0.06 -27.44
C ALA A 378 -12.37 -0.97 -26.18
N LEU A 379 -12.11 -0.40 -25.00
CA LEU A 379 -12.19 -1.09 -23.71
C LEU A 379 -13.60 -1.03 -23.08
N LEU A 380 -14.32 0.07 -23.27
CA LEU A 380 -15.69 0.24 -22.81
C LEU A 380 -16.69 -0.27 -23.87
N GLN A 381 -16.67 -1.58 -24.10
CA GLN A 381 -17.64 -2.28 -24.96
C GLN A 381 -18.61 -3.10 -24.09
N ALA A 382 -19.92 -2.96 -24.32
CA ALA A 382 -20.93 -3.77 -23.63
C ALA A 382 -20.76 -5.26 -23.94
N ASP A 383 -20.50 -5.59 -25.20
CA ASP A 383 -20.20 -6.95 -25.63
C ASP A 383 -18.74 -7.29 -25.29
N ALA A 384 -18.55 -8.13 -24.27
CA ALA A 384 -17.23 -8.57 -23.82
C ALA A 384 -16.40 -9.26 -24.91
N SER A 385 -17.03 -9.81 -25.97
CA SER A 385 -16.29 -10.43 -27.09
C SER A 385 -15.69 -9.42 -28.07
N LYS A 386 -16.19 -8.18 -28.07
CA LYS A 386 -15.69 -7.06 -28.89
C LYS A 386 -14.71 -6.17 -28.13
N ARG A 387 -14.62 -6.35 -26.82
CA ARG A 387 -13.74 -5.60 -25.92
C ARG A 387 -12.28 -6.01 -26.16
N LEU A 388 -11.39 -5.02 -26.20
CA LEU A 388 -9.96 -5.32 -26.31
C LEU A 388 -9.49 -6.14 -25.11
N ASP A 389 -8.75 -7.20 -25.39
CA ASP A 389 -7.90 -7.81 -24.37
C ASP A 389 -6.63 -6.95 -24.12
N VAL A 390 -5.90 -7.25 -23.06
CA VAL A 390 -4.70 -6.50 -22.67
C VAL A 390 -3.57 -6.56 -23.71
N THR A 391 -3.46 -7.65 -24.47
CA THR A 391 -2.45 -7.77 -25.54
C THR A 391 -2.84 -6.89 -26.71
N GLN A 392 -4.12 -6.83 -27.07
CA GLN A 392 -4.62 -5.92 -28.09
C GLN A 392 -4.51 -4.46 -27.66
N ALA A 393 -4.77 -4.14 -26.39
CA ALA A 393 -4.60 -2.80 -25.83
C ALA A 393 -3.11 -2.36 -25.88
N LEU A 394 -2.15 -3.22 -25.56
CA LEU A 394 -0.72 -2.91 -25.72
C LEU A 394 -0.34 -2.58 -27.17
N ASN A 395 -1.04 -3.16 -28.15
CA ASN A 395 -0.83 -2.92 -29.58
C ASN A 395 -1.72 -1.82 -30.18
N HIS A 396 -2.55 -1.15 -29.37
CA HIS A 396 -3.40 -0.06 -29.83
C HIS A 396 -2.56 1.17 -30.22
N PRO A 397 -2.95 1.96 -31.26
CA PRO A 397 -2.20 3.13 -31.74
C PRO A 397 -1.74 4.08 -30.62
N TRP A 398 -2.60 4.32 -29.63
CA TRP A 398 -2.31 5.18 -28.48
C TRP A 398 -1.05 4.77 -27.69
N ILE A 399 -0.78 3.47 -27.56
CA ILE A 399 0.38 2.91 -26.88
C ILE A 399 1.52 2.65 -27.86
N ILE A 400 1.25 1.93 -28.95
CA ILE A 400 2.30 1.45 -29.86
C ILE A 400 3.03 2.59 -30.57
N GLY A 401 2.36 3.72 -30.82
CA GLY A 401 2.99 4.92 -31.37
C GLY A 401 4.05 5.56 -30.46
N HIS A 402 4.09 5.18 -29.17
CA HIS A 402 5.02 5.70 -28.17
C HIS A 402 5.81 4.58 -27.45
N SER A 403 5.75 3.34 -27.95
CA SER A 403 6.27 2.14 -27.27
C SER A 403 7.75 2.27 -26.90
N GLU A 404 8.59 2.79 -27.79
CA GLU A 404 10.03 2.95 -27.54
C GLU A 404 10.31 3.90 -26.36
N ILE A 405 9.58 5.02 -26.29
CA ILE A 405 9.72 6.01 -25.21
C ILE A 405 9.18 5.44 -23.90
N LEU A 406 8.01 4.81 -23.93
CA LEU A 406 7.39 4.17 -22.78
C LEU A 406 8.30 3.09 -22.19
N ALA A 407 8.87 2.23 -23.04
CA ALA A 407 9.82 1.19 -22.64
C ALA A 407 11.09 1.78 -22.00
N LYS A 408 11.66 2.84 -22.58
CA LYS A 408 12.82 3.55 -22.01
C LYS A 408 12.50 4.18 -20.65
N LEU A 409 11.35 4.82 -20.51
CA LEU A 409 10.88 5.40 -19.25
C LEU A 409 10.69 4.32 -18.19
N TYR A 410 10.05 3.21 -18.57
CA TYR A 410 9.80 2.07 -17.70
C TYR A 410 11.11 1.43 -17.21
N ALA A 411 12.05 1.15 -18.11
CA ALA A 411 13.36 0.61 -17.74
C ALA A 411 14.14 1.56 -16.80
N LYS A 412 14.10 2.86 -17.05
CA LYS A 412 14.73 3.87 -16.18
C LYS A 412 14.08 3.91 -14.80
N MET A 413 12.75 3.80 -14.74
CA MET A 413 11.98 3.73 -13.51
C MET A 413 12.37 2.49 -12.69
N LEU A 414 12.40 1.30 -13.29
CA LEU A 414 12.82 0.06 -12.62
C LEU A 414 14.24 0.15 -12.07
N LYS A 415 15.19 0.66 -12.86
CA LYS A 415 16.57 0.87 -12.41
C LYS A 415 16.65 1.79 -11.19
N LYS A 416 15.84 2.86 -11.15
CA LYS A 416 15.78 3.77 -10.00
C LYS A 416 15.20 3.10 -8.76
N ALA A 417 14.25 2.17 -8.94
CA ALA A 417 13.68 1.36 -7.87
C ALA A 417 14.61 0.22 -7.39
N GLY A 418 15.84 0.11 -7.92
CA GLY A 418 16.78 -0.94 -7.56
C GLY A 418 16.41 -2.32 -8.12
N MET A 419 15.53 -2.36 -9.12
CA MET A 419 15.12 -3.59 -9.81
C MET A 419 16.00 -3.74 -11.05
N GLU A 420 16.99 -4.62 -10.98
CA GLU A 420 17.77 -5.00 -12.17
C GLU A 420 16.91 -5.86 -13.10
N ASN A 421 17.00 -5.61 -14.40
CA ASN A 421 16.23 -6.30 -15.45
C ASN A 421 16.56 -7.80 -15.49
N ASN A 422 15.96 -8.59 -14.61
CA ASN A 422 16.04 -10.05 -14.62
C ASN A 422 15.09 -10.66 -15.66
N GLY A 423 15.13 -10.16 -16.90
CA GLY A 423 14.41 -10.79 -18.02
C GLY A 423 12.91 -10.54 -18.07
N ILE A 424 12.40 -9.43 -17.51
CA ILE A 424 11.05 -8.98 -17.85
C ILE A 424 11.06 -8.62 -19.34
N PRO A 425 10.25 -9.29 -20.18
CA PRO A 425 10.21 -9.00 -21.60
C PRO A 425 9.75 -7.55 -21.76
N ILE A 426 10.66 -6.69 -22.21
CA ILE A 426 10.27 -5.44 -22.85
C ILE A 426 9.78 -5.92 -24.22
N VAL A 427 8.45 -5.96 -24.38
CA VAL A 427 7.76 -6.40 -25.60
C VAL A 427 8.35 -5.70 -26.82
#